data_AF-A0A7W9UWM1-F1
#
_entry.id   AF-A0A7W9UWM1-F1
#
_cell.length_a   1.000
_cell.length_b   1.000
_cell.length_c   1.000
_cell.angle_alpha   90.00
_cell.angle_beta   90.00
_cell.angle_gamma   90.00
#
_symmetry.space_group_name_H-M   'P 1'
#
loop_
_entity.id
_entity.type
_entity.pdbx_description
1 polymer ?
#
loop_
_entity_poly.entity_id
_entity_poly.type
_entity_poly.pdbx_seq_one_letter_code
_entity_poly.pdbx_strand_id
1 'polypeptide(L)'
;MGNQTLSTLTSQSRYSSDDLGGLIRQLVDAAQPLEGKFNGQGKAAFDQFKARSDEVTAGLNAALAQILGGQTGMDAAFTSGDQEAADNASQSMASANFDAARFGGR
;
A
#
# COMPACT_ATOMS: atom_id res chain seq x y z
N MET A 1 -16.38 -3.52 5.11
CA MET A 1 -16.24 -3.03 3.72
C MET A 1 -14.89 -2.34 3.46
N GLY A 2 -14.41 -1.42 4.31
CA GLY A 2 -13.13 -0.72 4.10
C GLY A 2 -11.89 -1.63 3.99
N ASN A 3 -11.73 -2.62 4.88
CA ASN A 3 -10.66 -3.63 4.83
C ASN A 3 -10.59 -4.33 3.45
N GLN A 4 -11.73 -4.74 2.91
CA GLN A 4 -11.79 -5.51 1.66
C GLN A 4 -11.44 -4.65 0.44
N THR A 5 -11.83 -3.37 0.45
CA THR A 5 -11.40 -2.40 -0.57
C THR A 5 -9.90 -2.16 -0.51
N LEU A 6 -9.33 -1.99 0.69
CA LEU A 6 -7.88 -1.80 0.87
C LEU A 6 -7.10 -3.02 0.38
N SER A 7 -7.49 -4.23 0.78
CA SER A 7 -6.87 -5.50 0.33
C SER A 7 -6.88 -5.65 -1.21
N THR A 8 -7.96 -5.21 -1.85
CA THR A 8 -8.09 -5.22 -3.32
C THR A 8 -7.10 -4.23 -3.95
N LEU A 9 -7.03 -3.00 -3.44
CA LEU A 9 -6.09 -1.98 -3.92
C LEU A 9 -4.63 -2.39 -3.71
N THR A 10 -4.32 -3.04 -2.60
CA THR A 10 -3.01 -3.63 -2.32
C THR A 10 -2.61 -4.63 -3.39
N SER A 11 -3.51 -5.57 -3.69
CA SER A 11 -3.26 -6.65 -4.64
C SER A 11 -3.07 -6.11 -6.06
N GLN A 12 -3.90 -5.15 -6.49
CA GLN A 12 -3.73 -4.48 -7.78
C GLN A 12 -2.42 -3.70 -7.86
N SER A 13 -2.05 -2.95 -6.81
CA SER A 13 -0.81 -2.16 -6.80
C SER A 13 0.42 -3.05 -6.90
N ARG A 14 0.45 -4.19 -6.18
CA ARG A 14 1.52 -5.18 -6.29
C ARG A 14 1.63 -5.76 -7.71
N TYR A 15 0.51 -6.21 -8.26
CA TYR A 15 0.48 -6.78 -9.60
C TYR A 15 0.96 -5.79 -10.66
N SER A 16 0.46 -4.55 -10.61
CA SER A 16 0.90 -3.50 -11.52
C SER A 16 2.37 -3.14 -11.37
N SER A 17 2.93 -3.15 -10.15
CA SER A 17 4.37 -2.93 -9.94
C SER A 17 5.24 -4.05 -10.49
N ASP A 18 4.84 -5.31 -10.27
CA ASP A 18 5.55 -6.48 -10.82
C ASP A 18 5.52 -6.48 -12.34
N ASP A 19 4.36 -6.17 -12.94
CA ASP A 19 4.18 -6.06 -14.39
C ASP A 19 5.03 -4.92 -14.98
N LEU A 20 5.00 -3.72 -14.38
CA LEU A 20 5.84 -2.59 -14.82
C LEU A 20 7.34 -2.92 -14.74
N GLY A 21 7.79 -3.56 -13.66
CA GLY A 21 9.18 -4.00 -13.52
C GLY A 21 9.56 -5.07 -14.55
N GLY A 22 8.63 -5.96 -14.90
CA GLY A 22 8.78 -6.93 -15.99
C GLY A 22 8.92 -6.25 -17.35
N LEU A 23 8.02 -5.33 -17.67
CA LEU A 23 8.02 -4.57 -18.92
C LEU A 23 9.28 -3.72 -19.08
N ILE A 24 9.78 -3.10 -18.01
CA ILE A 24 11.03 -2.31 -18.03
C ILE A 24 12.23 -3.22 -18.32
N ARG A 25 12.32 -4.40 -17.71
CA ARG A 25 13.39 -5.36 -18.02
C ARG A 25 13.33 -5.83 -19.46
N GLN A 26 12.14 -6.19 -19.95
CA GLN A 26 11.94 -6.58 -21.35
C GLN A 26 12.34 -5.46 -22.31
N LEU A 27 12.04 -4.21 -21.95
CA LEU A 27 12.42 -3.04 -22.74
C LEU A 27 13.93 -2.84 -22.77
N VAL A 28 14.64 -3.00 -21.63
CA VAL A 28 16.11 -2.95 -21.58
C VAL A 28 16.73 -4.09 -22.39
N ASP A 29 16.23 -5.32 -22.25
CA ASP A 29 16.73 -6.50 -22.96
C ASP A 29 16.52 -6.36 -24.48
N ALA A 30 15.33 -5.91 -24.91
CA ALA A 30 15.03 -5.67 -26.31
C ALA A 30 15.92 -4.57 -26.92
N ALA A 31 16.38 -3.64 -26.10
CA ALA A 31 17.16 -2.51 -26.53
C ALA A 31 18.69 -2.75 -26.42
N GLN A 32 19.13 -3.78 -25.69
CA GLN A 32 20.53 -4.18 -25.55
C GLN A 32 21.26 -4.44 -26.89
N PRO A 33 20.66 -5.07 -27.92
CA PRO A 33 21.28 -5.24 -29.24
C PRO A 33 21.52 -3.92 -29.99
N LEU A 34 20.86 -2.84 -29.57
CA LEU A 34 21.02 -1.52 -30.15
C LEU A 34 22.23 -0.78 -29.56
N GLU A 35 22.72 -1.16 -28.38
CA GLU A 35 23.90 -0.56 -27.75
C GLU A 35 25.14 -0.66 -28.66
N GLY A 36 25.34 -1.82 -29.31
CA GLY A 36 26.42 -2.03 -30.28
C GLY A 36 26.20 -1.33 -31.62
N LYS A 37 25.01 -0.78 -31.87
CA LYS A 37 24.67 -0.02 -33.08
C LYS A 37 24.70 1.50 -32.84
N PHE A 38 24.65 1.94 -31.59
CA PHE A 38 24.72 3.35 -31.22
C PHE A 38 26.16 3.76 -30.89
N ASN A 39 26.64 4.82 -31.55
CA ASN A 39 27.93 5.43 -31.26
C ASN A 39 27.74 6.89 -30.79
N GLY A 40 28.65 7.40 -29.96
CA GLY A 40 28.62 8.79 -29.49
C GLY A 40 27.34 9.15 -28.72
N GLN A 41 26.62 10.18 -29.15
CA GLN A 41 25.42 10.69 -28.47
C GLN A 41 24.27 9.67 -28.38
N GLY A 42 24.16 8.73 -29.33
CA GLY A 42 23.13 7.69 -29.29
C GLY A 42 23.33 6.73 -28.11
N LYS A 43 24.58 6.36 -27.81
CA LYS A 43 24.90 5.53 -26.66
C LYS A 43 24.65 6.27 -25.34
N ALA A 44 25.02 7.55 -25.28
CA ALA A 44 24.75 8.38 -24.10
C ALA A 44 23.24 8.50 -23.81
N ALA A 45 22.41 8.69 -24.84
CA ALA A 45 20.96 8.74 -24.70
C ALA A 45 20.39 7.39 -24.24
N PHE A 46 20.93 6.27 -24.74
CA PHE A 46 20.55 4.93 -24.33
C PHE A 46 20.90 4.63 -22.87
N ASP A 47 22.13 4.95 -22.46
CA ASP A 47 22.60 4.78 -21.09
C ASP A 47 21.72 5.61 -20.12
N GLN A 48 21.33 6.82 -20.53
CA GLN A 48 20.45 7.69 -19.75
C GLN A 48 19.00 7.17 -19.70
N PHE A 49 18.51 6.58 -20.79
CA PHE A 49 17.21 5.91 -20.81
C PHE A 49 17.18 4.73 -19.82
N LYS A 50 18.23 3.90 -19.80
CA LYS A 50 18.36 2.77 -18.86
C LYS A 50 18.39 3.26 -17.40
N ALA A 51 19.23 4.25 -17.10
CA ALA A 51 19.33 4.83 -15.77
C ALA A 51 17.99 5.38 -15.25
N ARG A 52 17.24 6.11 -16.10
CA ARG A 52 15.91 6.60 -15.72
C ARG A 52 14.90 5.48 -15.51
N SER A 53 14.99 4.42 -16.30
CA SER A 53 14.09 3.26 -16.16
C SER A 53 14.33 2.52 -14.84
N ASP A 54 15.59 2.36 -14.44
CA ASP A 54 15.96 1.79 -13.14
C ASP A 54 15.49 2.69 -11.99
N GLU A 55 15.66 4.01 -12.12
CA GLU A 55 15.22 4.99 -11.12
C GLU A 55 13.69 5.00 -10.94
N VAL A 56 12.93 4.98 -12.05
CA VAL A 56 11.46 4.87 -12.01
C VAL A 56 11.02 3.57 -11.35
N THR A 57 11.67 2.45 -11.67
CA THR A 57 11.38 1.15 -11.05
C THR A 57 11.62 1.20 -9.54
N ALA A 58 12.74 1.77 -9.11
CA ALA A 58 13.07 1.92 -7.69
C ALA A 58 12.05 2.84 -6.98
N GLY A 59 11.67 3.95 -7.60
CA GLY A 59 10.67 4.88 -7.09
C GLY A 59 9.29 4.24 -6.94
N LEU A 60 8.85 3.45 -7.92
CA LEU A 60 7.60 2.70 -7.87
C LEU A 60 7.60 1.67 -6.73
N ASN A 61 8.69 0.93 -6.56
CA ASN A 61 8.83 -0.03 -5.45
C ASN A 61 8.81 0.67 -4.07
N ALA A 62 9.46 1.82 -3.95
CA ALA A 62 9.45 2.60 -2.72
C ALA A 62 8.04 3.13 -2.40
N ALA A 63 7.34 3.66 -3.40
CA ALA A 63 5.95 4.11 -3.25
C ALA A 63 5.02 2.97 -2.83
N LEU A 64 5.18 1.78 -3.44
CA LEU A 64 4.42 0.59 -3.06
C LEU A 64 4.70 0.18 -1.62
N ALA A 65 5.97 0.19 -1.19
CA ALA A 65 6.33 -0.11 0.19
C ALA A 65 5.69 0.86 1.19
N GLN A 66 5.61 2.16 0.84
CA GLN A 66 4.91 3.15 1.67
C GLN A 66 3.40 2.93 1.70
N ILE A 67 2.77 2.61 0.57
CA ILE A 67 1.35 2.28 0.52
C ILE A 67 1.05 1.06 1.40
N LEU A 68 1.86 0.02 1.30
CA LEU A 68 1.74 -1.19 2.14
C LEU A 68 1.88 -0.86 3.62
N GLY A 69 2.90 -0.07 4.00
CA GLY A 69 3.09 0.36 5.38
C GLY A 69 1.92 1.19 5.91
N GLY A 70 1.43 2.14 5.10
CA GLY A 70 0.26 2.96 5.45
C GLY A 70 -1.02 2.12 5.59
N GLN A 71 -1.21 1.11 4.76
CA GLN A 71 -2.34 0.18 4.83
C GLN A 71 -2.29 -0.68 6.10
N THR A 72 -1.13 -1.24 6.45
CA THR A 72 -0.95 -1.96 7.71
C THR A 72 -1.22 -1.05 8.91
N GLY A 73 -0.76 0.21 8.85
CA GLY A 73 -1.06 1.21 9.88
C GLY A 73 -2.55 1.51 10.00
N MET A 74 -3.25 1.67 8.87
CA MET A 74 -4.69 1.90 8.86
C MET A 74 -5.48 0.70 9.40
N ASP A 75 -5.12 -0.54 9.03
CA ASP A 75 -5.80 -1.75 9.52
C ASP A 75 -5.66 -1.92 11.03
N ALA A 76 -4.45 -1.64 11.55
CA ALA A 76 -4.20 -1.63 12.99
C ALA A 76 -4.99 -0.52 13.71
N ALA A 77 -5.03 0.68 13.14
CA ALA A 77 -5.79 1.80 13.70
C ALA A 77 -7.30 1.53 13.72
N PHE A 78 -7.84 0.94 12.66
CA PHE A 78 -9.26 0.60 12.58
C PHE A 78 -9.63 -0.50 13.59
N THR A 79 -8.84 -1.57 13.64
CA THR A 79 -9.08 -2.70 14.56
C THR A 79 -8.97 -2.27 16.02
N SER A 80 -7.93 -1.50 16.37
CA SER A 80 -7.76 -0.98 17.73
C SER A 80 -8.84 0.02 18.11
N GLY A 81 -9.22 0.91 17.20
CA GLY A 81 -10.30 1.88 17.41
C GLY A 81 -11.66 1.21 17.61
N ASP A 82 -11.99 0.18 16.84
CA ASP A 82 -13.24 -0.59 17.01
C ASP A 82 -13.27 -1.30 18.37
N GLN A 83 -12.16 -1.91 18.78
CA GLN A 83 -12.04 -2.56 20.10
C GLN A 83 -12.19 -1.53 21.23
N GLU A 84 -11.49 -0.40 21.12
CA GLU A 84 -11.56 0.67 22.13
C GLU A 84 -12.96 1.28 22.21
N ALA A 85 -13.63 1.48 21.07
CA ALA A 85 -15.01 1.95 21.03
C ALA A 85 -15.97 0.93 21.67
N ALA A 86 -15.80 -0.37 21.41
CA ALA A 86 -16.58 -1.43 22.02
C ALA A 86 -16.37 -1.51 23.54
N ASP A 87 -15.12 -1.42 23.99
CA ASP A 87 -14.76 -1.43 25.41
C ASP A 87 -15.34 -0.20 26.12
N ASN A 88 -15.19 0.99 25.54
CA ASN A 88 -15.77 2.23 26.07
C ASN A 88 -17.30 2.18 26.12
N ALA A 89 -17.94 1.62 25.09
CA ALA A 89 -19.39 1.43 25.07
C ALA A 89 -19.83 0.44 26.16
N SER A 90 -19.11 -0.69 26.32
CA SER A 90 -19.42 -1.69 27.35
C SER A 90 -19.28 -1.13 28.77
N GLN A 91 -18.23 -0.34 29.03
CA GLN A 91 -18.01 0.34 30.29
C GLN A 91 -19.08 1.40 30.55
N SER A 92 -19.42 2.19 29.53
CA SER A 92 -20.49 3.18 29.61
C SER A 92 -21.84 2.52 29.90
N MET A 93 -22.16 1.40 29.23
CA MET A 93 -23.37 0.61 29.49
C MET A 93 -23.38 -0.02 30.89
N ALA A 94 -22.25 -0.54 31.37
CA ALA A 94 -22.13 -1.06 32.73
C ALA A 94 -22.28 0.05 33.79
N SER A 95 -21.78 1.25 33.50
CA SER A 95 -21.92 2.43 34.36
C SER A 95 -23.31 3.09 34.28
N ALA A 96 -24.07 2.83 33.21
CA ALA A 96 -25.44 3.26 33.02
C ALA A 96 -26.40 2.41 33.88
N ASN A 97 -26.19 2.54 35.18
CA ASN A 97 -27.11 2.37 36.31
C ASN A 97 -28.43 1.59 36.06
N PHE A 98 -28.35 0.25 36.10
CA PHE A 98 -29.50 -0.61 36.38
C PHE A 98 -29.89 -0.63 37.88
N ASP A 99 -29.15 0.07 38.76
CA ASP A 99 -29.42 0.11 40.20
C ASP A 99 -30.61 1.05 40.52
N ALA A 100 -30.84 2.08 39.70
CA ALA A 100 -32.06 2.91 39.76
C ALA A 100 -33.33 2.19 39.25
N ALA A 101 -33.19 1.04 38.57
CA ALA A 101 -34.30 0.19 38.13
C ALA A 101 -34.67 -0.90 39.15
N ARG A 102 -34.06 -0.89 40.34
CA ARG A 102 -34.59 -1.64 41.47
C ARG A 102 -35.85 -0.93 41.94
N PHE A 103 -36.98 -1.31 41.35
CA PHE A 103 -38.33 -1.00 41.83
C PHE A 103 -38.53 -1.64 43.22
N GLY A 104 -37.80 -1.15 44.22
CA GLY A 104 -38.01 -1.38 45.64
C GLY A 104 -38.69 -0.14 46.19
N GLY A 105 -40.00 -0.03 45.95
CA GLY A 105 -40.78 1.14 46.30
C GLY A 105 -42.22 0.79 46.64
N ARG A 106 -42.38 0.03 47.73
CA ARG A 106 -43.60 -0.20 48.53
C ARG A 106 -44.77 -0.94 47.89
#